data_AF-A0A1C6KP10-F1
#
_entry.id   AF-A0A1C6KP10-F1
#
_cell.length_a   1.000
_cell.length_b   1.000
_cell.length_c   1.000
_cell.angle_alpha   90.00
_cell.angle_beta   90.00
_cell.angle_gamma   90.00
#
_symmetry.space_group_name_H-M   'P 1'
#
loop_
_entity.id
_entity.type
_entity.pdbx_description
1 polymer ?
#
loop_
_entity_poly.entity_id
_entity_poly.type
_entity_poly.pdbx_seq_one_letter_code
_entity_poly.pdbx_strand_id
1 'polypeptide(L)'
;MIIRKGTQADLASVEQLYNDIHTAEETGQQTIGWIRGVYPTRATAQAALDANDLFVLEDAGKLLGAARINKAQVDSYAEGDWEFAARDEEVCVFTLW
;
A
#
# COMPACT_ATOMS: atom_id res chain seq x y z
N MET A 1 2.81 5.66 18.11
CA MET A 1 2.80 5.02 16.78
C MET A 1 2.36 3.56 16.87
N ILE A 2 1.33 3.15 16.13
CA ILE A 2 0.71 1.82 16.15
C ILE A 2 0.40 1.39 14.71
N ILE A 3 0.68 0.14 14.35
CA ILE A 3 0.19 -0.49 13.11
C ILE A 3 -1.07 -1.27 13.45
N ARG A 4 -2.17 -1.04 12.70
CA ARG A 4 -3.43 -1.74 12.88
C ARG A 4 -4.11 -2.01 11.54
N LYS A 5 -5.13 -2.87 11.54
CA LYS A 5 -6.03 -3.00 10.39
C LYS A 5 -6.69 -1.66 10.08
N GLY A 6 -6.77 -1.34 8.79
CA GLY A 6 -7.55 -0.21 8.31
C GLY A 6 -9.05 -0.46 8.47
N THR A 7 -9.80 0.62 8.53
CA THR A 7 -11.25 0.64 8.66
C THR A 7 -11.85 1.56 7.59
N GLN A 8 -13.18 1.51 7.43
CA GLN A 8 -13.87 2.41 6.48
C GLN A 8 -13.60 3.90 6.79
N ALA A 9 -13.41 4.26 8.06
CA ALA A 9 -13.13 5.63 8.49
C ALA A 9 -11.74 6.12 8.04
N ASP A 10 -10.79 5.20 7.83
CA ASP A 10 -9.42 5.54 7.46
C ASP A 10 -9.26 5.90 5.97
N LEU A 11 -10.20 5.46 5.11
CA LEU A 11 -10.04 5.55 3.64
C LEU A 11 -9.85 6.98 3.13
N ALA A 12 -10.51 7.97 3.74
CA ALA A 12 -10.32 9.37 3.35
C ALA A 12 -8.89 9.85 3.66
N SER A 13 -8.33 9.46 4.81
CA SER A 13 -6.97 9.80 5.18
C SER A 13 -5.93 9.04 4.34
N VAL A 14 -6.21 7.78 3.99
CA VAL A 14 -5.36 6.98 3.08
C VAL A 14 -5.34 7.59 1.67
N GLU A 15 -6.50 7.99 1.14
CA GLU A 15 -6.58 8.70 -0.15
C GLU A 15 -5.81 10.02 -0.13
N GLN A 16 -5.87 10.77 0.97
CA GLN A 16 -5.06 11.98 1.11
C GLN A 16 -3.55 11.66 1.09
N LEU A 17 -3.14 10.57 1.74
CA LEU A 17 -1.76 10.10 1.74
C LEU A 17 -1.26 9.83 0.31
N TYR A 18 -2.09 9.16 -0.51
CA TYR A 18 -1.77 8.95 -1.93
C TYR A 18 -1.64 10.27 -2.69
N ASN A 19 -2.54 11.22 -2.43
CA ASN A 19 -2.49 12.53 -3.07
C ASN A 19 -1.21 13.30 -2.71
N ASP A 20 -0.81 13.27 -1.44
CA ASP A 20 0.40 13.92 -0.94
C ASP A 20 1.66 13.30 -1.59
N ILE A 21 1.70 11.97 -1.70
CA ILE A 21 2.79 11.22 -2.35
C ILE A 21 2.90 11.59 -3.84
N HIS A 22 1.78 11.63 -4.56
CA HIS A 22 1.76 12.07 -5.95
C HIS A 22 2.17 13.54 -6.09
N THR A 23 1.75 14.42 -5.18
CA THR A 23 2.16 15.83 -5.22
C THR A 23 3.66 15.97 -4.99
N ALA A 24 4.25 15.19 -4.08
CA ALA A 24 5.68 15.17 -3.87
C ALA A 24 6.45 14.64 -5.10
N GLU A 25 5.90 13.68 -5.85
CA GLU A 25 6.44 13.26 -7.17
C GLU A 25 6.39 14.40 -8.19
N GLU A 26 5.20 14.97 -8.38
CA GLU A 26 4.92 16.00 -9.40
C GLU A 26 5.70 17.29 -9.15
N THR A 27 6.10 17.53 -7.90
CA THR A 27 6.93 18.67 -7.49
C THR A 27 8.42 18.35 -7.41
N GLY A 28 8.84 17.12 -7.74
CA GLY A 28 10.23 16.69 -7.78
C GLY A 28 10.87 16.49 -6.41
N GLN A 29 10.06 16.33 -5.35
CA GLN A 29 10.55 16.05 -3.99
C GLN A 29 10.92 14.58 -3.79
N GLN A 30 10.34 13.68 -4.60
CA GLN A 30 10.63 12.24 -4.58
C GLN A 30 10.44 11.61 -5.96
N THR A 31 10.77 10.32 -6.07
CA THR A 31 10.55 9.49 -7.26
C THR A 31 9.87 8.18 -6.86
N ILE A 32 8.61 8.00 -7.24
CA ILE A 32 7.76 6.83 -6.91
C ILE A 32 7.39 6.00 -8.15
N GLY A 33 7.45 6.58 -9.35
CA GLY A 33 7.10 5.89 -10.60
C GLY A 33 5.61 5.58 -10.78
N TRP A 34 4.74 6.23 -10.01
CA TRP A 34 3.30 6.05 -10.03
C TRP A 34 2.59 7.24 -10.66
N ILE A 35 1.52 6.99 -11.40
CA ILE A 35 0.75 8.01 -12.10
C ILE A 35 -0.55 8.28 -11.34
N ARG A 36 -0.78 9.55 -10.97
CA ARG A 36 -1.99 9.99 -10.28
C ARG A 36 -3.24 9.55 -11.05
N GLY A 37 -4.22 8.99 -10.33
CA GLY A 37 -5.46 8.49 -10.91
C GLY A 37 -5.34 7.11 -11.56
N VAL A 38 -4.13 6.59 -11.76
CA VAL A 38 -3.90 5.19 -12.18
C VAL A 38 -3.64 4.32 -10.95
N TYR A 39 -2.66 4.69 -10.13
CA TYR A 39 -2.28 3.94 -8.94
C TYR A 39 -1.40 4.79 -8.00
N PRO A 40 -1.54 4.66 -6.67
CA PRO A 40 -2.71 4.13 -5.97
C PRO A 40 -3.91 5.09 -6.06
N THR A 41 -5.12 4.56 -5.93
CA THR A 41 -6.37 5.35 -5.91
C THR A 41 -7.22 4.98 -4.69
N ARG A 42 -8.27 5.76 -4.39
CA ARG A 42 -9.27 5.38 -3.36
C ARG A 42 -9.82 3.96 -3.58
N ALA A 43 -10.06 3.58 -4.84
CA ALA A 43 -10.51 2.23 -5.18
C ALA A 43 -9.47 1.16 -4.81
N THR A 44 -8.18 1.46 -4.95
CA THR A 44 -7.09 0.59 -4.48
C THR A 44 -7.15 0.37 -2.97
N ALA A 45 -7.37 1.43 -2.19
CA ALA A 45 -7.51 1.34 -0.74
C ALA A 45 -8.79 0.58 -0.32
N GLN A 46 -9.92 0.84 -0.98
CA GLN A 46 -11.19 0.14 -0.73
C GLN A 46 -11.05 -1.36 -1.02
N ALA A 47 -10.43 -1.74 -2.14
CA ALA A 47 -10.20 -3.15 -2.46
C ALA A 47 -9.30 -3.85 -1.42
N ALA A 48 -8.28 -3.15 -0.90
CA ALA A 48 -7.47 -3.67 0.20
C ALA A 48 -8.28 -3.81 1.50
N LEU A 49 -9.17 -2.87 1.80
CA LEU A 49 -10.05 -2.95 2.97
C LEU A 49 -11.04 -4.12 2.85
N ASP A 50 -11.71 -4.25 1.70
CA ASP A 50 -12.71 -5.29 1.44
C ASP A 50 -12.08 -6.69 1.51
N ALA A 51 -10.83 -6.82 1.08
CA ALA A 51 -10.04 -8.05 1.19
C ALA A 51 -9.48 -8.30 2.61
N ASN A 52 -9.70 -7.39 3.57
CA ASN A 52 -9.07 -7.41 4.89
C ASN A 52 -7.54 -7.43 4.82
N ASP A 53 -6.95 -6.74 3.83
CA ASP A 53 -5.52 -6.63 3.59
C ASP A 53 -4.96 -5.24 3.91
N LEU A 54 -5.83 -4.25 4.18
CA LEU A 54 -5.42 -2.87 4.48
C LEU A 54 -4.90 -2.75 5.92
N PHE A 55 -3.72 -2.15 6.06
CA PHE A 55 -3.12 -1.74 7.31
C PHE A 55 -2.77 -0.26 7.28
N VAL A 56 -2.81 0.37 8.44
CA VAL A 56 -2.46 1.79 8.60
C VAL A 56 -1.48 1.97 9.74
N LEU A 57 -0.57 2.93 9.57
CA LEU A 57 0.33 3.41 10.60
C LEU A 57 -0.30 4.66 11.22
N GLU A 58 -0.69 4.60 12.49
CA GLU A 58 -1.29 5.71 13.20
C GLU A 58 -0.34 6.25 14.28
N ASP A 59 -0.24 7.57 14.39
CA ASP A 59 0.40 8.25 15.50
C ASP A 59 -0.44 9.41 15.99
N ALA A 60 -0.83 9.38 17.28
CA ALA A 60 -1.66 10.40 17.92
C ALA A 60 -2.94 10.77 17.12
N GLY A 61 -3.63 9.78 16.53
CA GLY A 61 -4.85 9.99 15.74
C GLY A 61 -4.61 10.47 14.30
N LYS A 62 -3.35 10.61 13.86
CA LYS A 62 -2.97 10.92 12.48
C LYS A 62 -2.45 9.67 11.78
N LEU A 63 -2.92 9.40 10.57
CA LEU A 63 -2.30 8.37 9.73
C LEU A 63 -1.01 8.91 9.11
N LEU A 64 0.06 8.14 9.27
CA LEU A 64 1.39 8.44 8.75
C LEU A 64 1.78 7.55 7.57
N GLY A 65 1.04 6.47 7.32
CA GLY A 65 1.25 5.58 6.18
C GLY A 65 0.15 4.55 6.04
N ALA A 66 0.09 3.93 4.86
CA ALA A 66 -0.83 2.85 4.56
C ALA A 66 -0.09 1.69 3.88
N ALA A 67 -0.54 0.47 4.11
CA ALA A 67 0.01 -0.69 3.45
C ALA A 67 -1.07 -1.69 3.09
N ARG A 68 -0.83 -2.44 2.01
CA ARG A 68 -1.52 -3.69 1.72
C ARG A 68 -0.59 -4.84 2.04
N ILE A 69 -1.03 -5.76 2.90
CA ILE A 69 -0.25 -6.92 3.31
C ILE A 69 -1.09 -8.17 3.07
N ASN A 70 -0.67 -9.01 2.14
CA ASN A 70 -1.43 -10.19 1.73
C ASN A 70 -0.56 -11.29 1.12
N LYS A 71 -1.16 -12.27 0.44
CA LYS A 71 -0.47 -13.35 -0.28
C LYS A 71 -0.64 -13.28 -1.81
N ALA A 72 -1.14 -12.14 -2.32
CA ALA A 72 -1.42 -12.00 -3.74
C ALA A 72 -0.11 -11.65 -4.48
N GLN A 73 0.52 -12.67 -5.04
CA GLN A 73 1.70 -12.52 -5.89
C GLN A 73 1.26 -12.15 -7.32
N VAL A 74 1.97 -11.24 -7.96
CA VAL A 74 1.82 -10.98 -9.41
C VAL A 74 2.73 -11.92 -10.19
N ASP A 75 2.35 -12.27 -11.42
CA ASP A 75 3.09 -13.26 -12.23
C ASP A 75 4.58 -12.94 -12.39
N SER A 76 4.93 -11.66 -12.48
CA SER A 76 6.32 -11.21 -12.61
C SER A 76 7.19 -11.57 -11.40
N TYR A 77 6.61 -11.87 -10.23
CA TYR A 77 7.38 -12.32 -9.08
C TYR A 77 7.93 -13.74 -9.29
N ALA A 78 7.29 -14.58 -10.10
CA ALA A 78 7.82 -15.91 -10.42
C ALA A 78 9.10 -15.84 -11.28
N GLU A 79 9.35 -14.70 -11.93
CA GLU A 79 10.54 -14.46 -12.77
C GLU A 79 11.73 -13.89 -11.98
N GLY A 80 11.52 -13.55 -10.70
CA GLY A 80 12.57 -12.99 -9.84
C GLY A 80 13.64 -14.01 -9.46
N ASP A 81 14.90 -13.59 -9.48
CA ASP A 81 16.03 -14.37 -8.96
C ASP A 81 16.13 -14.21 -7.43
N TRP A 82 15.16 -14.79 -6.72
CA TRP A 82 15.04 -14.67 -5.27
C TRP A 82 16.15 -15.46 -4.54
N GLU A 83 16.76 -14.83 -3.53
CA GLU A 83 17.81 -15.46 -2.71
C GLU A 83 17.32 -16.75 -2.01
N PHE A 84 16.03 -16.80 -1.66
CA PHE A 84 15.41 -17.92 -0.98
C PHE A 84 14.22 -18.45 -1.78
N ALA A 85 14.24 -19.75 -2.07
CA ALA A 85 13.07 -20.44 -2.57
C ALA A 85 12.02 -20.58 -1.45
N ALA A 86 10.77 -20.26 -1.77
CA ALA A 86 9.62 -20.42 -0.87
C ALA A 86 8.43 -20.96 -1.68
N ARG A 87 7.53 -21.70 -1.03
CA ARG A 87 6.24 -22.06 -1.64
C ARG A 87 5.33 -20.85 -1.62
N ASP A 88 4.35 -20.81 -2.53
CA ASP A 88 3.40 -19.70 -2.63
C ASP A 88 2.69 -19.40 -1.30
N GLU A 89 2.40 -20.43 -0.49
CA GLU A 89 1.73 -20.25 0.80
C GLU A 89 2.64 -19.65 1.88
N GLU A 90 3.96 -19.67 1.68
CA GLU A 90 4.97 -19.13 2.59
C GLU A 90 5.29 -17.66 2.28
N VAL A 91 4.89 -17.17 1.10
CA VAL A 91 5.13 -15.80 0.65
C VAL A 91 4.07 -14.84 1.21
N CYS A 92 4.52 -13.68 1.63
CA CYS A 92 3.68 -12.53 1.94
C CYS A 92 4.16 -11.32 1.13
N VAL A 93 3.23 -10.64 0.46
CA VAL A 93 3.49 -9.44 -0.31
C VAL A 93 3.18 -8.23 0.55
N PHE A 94 4.15 -7.33 0.62
CA PHE A 94 4.04 -6.05 1.30
C PHE A 94 4.09 -4.92 0.29
N THR A 95 2.99 -4.18 0.17
CA THR A 95 2.90 -2.97 -0.65
C THR A 95 2.72 -1.78 0.27
N LEU A 96 3.70 -0.87 0.30
CA LEU A 96 3.62 0.37 1.06
C LEU A 96 3.16 1.50 0.14
N TRP A 97 2.27 2.34 0.65
CA TRP A 97 1.92 3.63 0.11
C TRP A 97 2.28 4.69 1.15
#